data_AF-A0A9E1N1R4-F1
#
_entry.id   AF-A0A9E1N1R4-F1
#
_cell.length_a   1.000
_cell.length_b   1.000
_cell.length_c   1.000
_cell.angle_alpha   90.00
_cell.angle_beta   90.00
_cell.angle_gamma   90.00
#
_symmetry.space_group_name_H-M   'P 1'
#
loop_
_entity.id
_entity.type
_entity.pdbx_description
1 polymer ?
#
loop_
_entity_poly.entity_id
_entity_poly.type
_entity_poly.pdbx_seq_one_letter_code
_entity_poly.pdbx_strand_id
1 'polypeptide(L)'
;WECTITEGEVPDYAKEVGCWDDFDVLASAPLDASIPGAQSVKTVVDRIDDNELYFQNSDKYLIHWEFAFEHLSGNGMPLVPDLSNFNITEYYSPERRFLLGAITWYEEPEVWAYEISPYDTSTADMIATAYREIASSAYFGKELYFHPTSQAIEAEADDLPSDVKVITTDELFAGITYQPLNLGSSMGKLVFYDGDDVDDVNYREIVVLDAVPNDIAVVAGIITATFQTPLSHINVLSQNRGTPNMAMTTAWDDEELRALEDKWVELTVGAFDYSIREVTQAEADKWWDDNRPDALDVTPMDLTVTDFRQVEEILDLDSYDLADAITQAVPAFGGKASHFGGMSLIGDDVPHPPAFGIPVYYYNQFMEQNGFWPIVEDMLDDPKFQGDAAVRRERLQELRDAIEVAPLDADFEEAILDKLDAEFNGLRMRFRSSTNAEDINGFNGAGLYTSKSGDPNDSSDPVDGAIREVWASLWNYRAYDEREYYGIDHLNIGMALLVHHSFPDEEANGVAITA
;
A
#
# COMPACT_ATOMS: atom_id res chain seq x y z
N TRP A 1 -9.17 14.19 41.87
CA TRP A 1 -9.32 12.83 41.39
C TRP A 1 -8.09 12.05 41.81
N GLU A 2 -8.27 10.82 42.28
CA GLU A 2 -7.21 9.85 42.59
C GLU A 2 -7.48 8.62 41.71
N CYS A 3 -6.45 7.87 41.32
CA CYS A 3 -6.62 6.65 40.52
C CYS A 3 -7.57 5.67 41.24
N THR A 4 -8.50 5.09 40.49
CA THR A 4 -9.54 4.18 41.00
C THR A 4 -9.20 2.72 40.72
N ILE A 5 -8.38 2.45 39.71
CA ILE A 5 -7.91 1.12 39.34
C ILE A 5 -6.59 0.84 40.07
N THR A 6 -6.47 -0.36 40.65
CA THR A 6 -5.25 -0.75 41.36
C THR A 6 -4.11 -0.96 40.36
N GLU A 7 -2.91 -0.45 40.67
CA GLU A 7 -1.73 -0.66 39.82
C GLU A 7 -1.50 -2.16 39.51
N GLY A 8 -1.42 -2.50 38.22
CA GLY A 8 -1.26 -3.87 37.72
C GLY A 8 -2.55 -4.69 37.59
N GLU A 9 -3.70 -4.14 37.98
CA GLU A 9 -5.02 -4.70 37.68
C GLU A 9 -5.44 -4.36 36.24
N VAL A 10 -6.01 -5.33 35.52
CA VAL A 10 -6.56 -5.11 34.18
C VAL A 10 -8.04 -5.48 34.23
N PRO A 11 -8.93 -4.54 34.65
CA PRO A 11 -10.34 -4.84 34.82
C PRO A 11 -11.07 -4.94 33.47
N ASP A 12 -12.27 -5.49 33.47
CA ASP A 12 -13.14 -5.55 32.28
C ASP A 12 -13.80 -4.20 32.00
N TYR A 13 -14.01 -3.39 33.03
CA TYR A 13 -14.53 -2.03 32.97
C TYR A 13 -14.21 -1.26 34.26
N ALA A 14 -14.37 0.06 34.24
CA ALA A 14 -14.43 0.90 35.42
C ALA A 14 -15.69 1.78 35.42
N LYS A 15 -16.05 2.28 36.61
CA LYS A 15 -17.17 3.22 36.82
C LYS A 15 -16.74 4.67 36.83
N GLU A 16 -15.50 4.89 37.24
CA GLU A 16 -14.87 6.20 37.30
C GLU A 16 -13.44 6.08 36.76
N VAL A 17 -12.98 7.11 36.05
CA VAL A 17 -11.60 7.25 35.59
C VAL A 17 -10.96 8.41 36.36
N GLY A 18 -10.19 8.09 37.39
CA GLY A 18 -9.67 9.06 38.34
C GLY A 18 -8.31 9.65 37.96
N CYS A 19 -7.58 9.03 37.04
CA CYS A 19 -6.30 9.51 36.55
C CYS A 19 -5.98 8.98 35.13
N TRP A 20 -4.82 9.37 34.58
CA TRP A 20 -4.34 8.88 33.29
C TRP A 20 -4.15 7.35 33.28
N ASP A 21 -3.53 6.79 34.32
CA ASP A 21 -3.26 5.34 34.39
C ASP A 21 -4.56 4.50 34.35
N ASP A 22 -5.66 5.01 34.92
CA ASP A 22 -6.98 4.36 34.83
C ASP A 22 -7.52 4.38 33.39
N PHE A 23 -7.25 5.44 32.63
CA PHE A 23 -7.65 5.55 31.23
C PHE A 23 -6.79 4.63 30.36
N ASP A 24 -5.48 4.70 30.50
CA ASP A 24 -4.50 3.96 29.69
C ASP A 24 -4.71 2.44 29.79
N VAL A 25 -5.02 1.91 30.98
CA VAL A 25 -5.29 0.47 31.16
C VAL A 25 -6.61 -0.02 30.52
N LEU A 26 -7.54 0.90 30.22
CA LEU A 26 -8.82 0.60 29.57
C LEU A 26 -8.80 0.94 28.09
N ALA A 27 -7.91 1.82 27.65
CA ALA A 27 -7.88 2.35 26.30
C ALA A 27 -7.29 1.34 25.32
N SER A 28 -7.81 1.34 24.10
CA SER A 28 -7.18 0.66 22.98
C SER A 28 -6.58 1.70 22.03
N ALA A 29 -5.48 1.35 21.38
CA ALA A 29 -5.03 2.08 20.19
C ALA A 29 -6.09 1.95 19.07
N PRO A 30 -6.12 2.88 18.10
CA PRO A 30 -7.06 2.80 16.97
C PRO A 30 -6.80 1.52 16.18
N LEU A 31 -7.87 0.85 15.73
CA LEU A 31 -7.77 -0.33 14.86
C LEU A 31 -7.19 0.01 13.47
N ASP A 32 -7.24 1.29 13.08
CA ASP A 32 -6.69 1.84 11.84
C ASP A 32 -6.10 3.24 12.13
N ALA A 33 -4.89 3.49 11.63
CA ALA A 33 -4.06 4.68 11.85
C ALA A 33 -4.63 5.98 11.25
N SER A 34 -5.89 5.96 10.82
CA SER A 34 -6.60 7.10 10.22
C SER A 34 -6.65 8.35 11.10
N ILE A 35 -6.51 8.21 12.43
CA ILE A 35 -6.40 9.32 13.37
C ILE A 35 -5.16 9.12 14.28
N PRO A 36 -4.07 9.84 14.01
CA PRO A 36 -2.81 9.81 14.74
C PRO A 36 -2.97 10.33 16.17
N GLY A 37 -2.24 9.78 17.15
CA GLY A 37 -2.28 10.35 18.50
C GLY A 37 -3.56 10.04 19.30
N ALA A 38 -4.46 9.18 18.78
CA ALA A 38 -5.74 8.90 19.39
C ALA A 38 -5.70 7.62 20.24
N GLN A 39 -6.07 7.69 21.51
CA GLN A 39 -6.37 6.51 22.35
C GLN A 39 -7.84 6.55 22.75
N SER A 40 -8.54 5.42 22.68
CA SER A 40 -9.99 5.42 22.92
C SER A 40 -10.43 4.39 23.96
N VAL A 41 -11.31 4.82 24.87
CA VAL A 41 -12.08 3.98 25.79
C VAL A 41 -13.54 4.01 25.39
N LYS A 42 -14.11 2.87 25.00
CA LYS A 42 -15.54 2.74 24.73
C LYS A 42 -16.35 2.91 26.02
N THR A 43 -17.48 3.59 25.91
CA THR A 43 -18.40 3.86 27.02
C THR A 43 -19.78 3.27 26.75
N VAL A 44 -20.42 2.78 27.80
CA VAL A 44 -21.82 2.36 27.80
C VAL A 44 -22.54 3.06 28.96
N VAL A 45 -23.62 3.77 28.68
CA VAL A 45 -24.54 4.30 29.70
C VAL A 45 -25.81 3.46 29.68
N ASP A 46 -26.14 2.83 30.81
CA ASP A 46 -27.32 1.99 30.95
C ASP A 46 -28.53 2.77 31.50
N ARG A 47 -29.44 3.19 30.61
CA ARG A 47 -30.54 4.10 30.95
C ARG A 47 -31.58 3.52 31.91
N ILE A 48 -31.64 2.19 32.05
CA ILE A 48 -32.61 1.54 32.94
C ILE A 48 -32.05 1.30 34.35
N ASP A 49 -30.75 1.51 34.54
CA ASP A 49 -30.05 1.39 35.81
C ASP A 49 -29.56 2.78 36.25
N ASP A 50 -30.47 3.76 36.35
CA ASP A 50 -30.17 5.14 36.77
C ASP A 50 -29.05 5.84 35.96
N ASN A 51 -28.99 5.56 34.64
CA ASN A 51 -27.93 6.02 33.74
C ASN A 51 -26.51 5.62 34.18
N GLU A 52 -26.38 4.47 34.82
CA GLU A 52 -25.09 3.97 35.27
C GLU A 52 -24.09 3.85 34.10
N LEU A 53 -22.94 4.50 34.25
CA LEU A 53 -21.85 4.55 33.27
C LEU A 53 -20.88 3.38 33.44
N TYR A 54 -20.36 2.91 32.31
CA TYR A 54 -19.29 1.91 32.24
C TYR A 54 -18.24 2.39 31.23
N PHE A 55 -17.01 2.56 31.68
CA PHE A 55 -15.82 2.68 30.83
C PHE A 55 -15.32 1.27 30.55
N GLN A 56 -15.60 0.71 29.37
CA GLN A 56 -15.23 -0.67 29.05
C GLN A 56 -13.76 -0.77 28.67
N ASN A 57 -13.11 -1.87 29.03
CA ASN A 57 -11.79 -2.17 28.53
C ASN A 57 -11.85 -2.47 27.02
N SER A 58 -11.27 -1.59 26.21
CA SER A 58 -11.43 -1.59 24.76
C SER A 58 -10.51 -2.59 24.05
N ASP A 59 -9.46 -3.05 24.72
CA ASP A 59 -8.59 -4.14 24.27
C ASP A 59 -9.24 -5.52 24.50
N LYS A 60 -9.98 -5.68 25.60
CA LYS A 60 -10.72 -6.94 25.88
C LYS A 60 -12.01 -7.06 25.07
N TYR A 61 -12.71 -5.94 24.89
CA TYR A 61 -14.02 -5.90 24.24
C TYR A 61 -13.97 -5.04 22.99
N LEU A 62 -13.88 -5.71 21.83
CA LEU A 62 -13.70 -5.05 20.55
C LEU A 62 -14.96 -4.30 20.11
N ILE A 63 -16.15 -4.70 20.57
CA ILE A 63 -17.41 -4.01 20.30
C ILE A 63 -18.27 -3.89 21.56
N HIS A 64 -19.14 -2.87 21.64
CA HIS A 64 -20.01 -2.66 22.80
C HIS A 64 -20.94 -3.86 23.09
N TRP A 65 -21.35 -4.60 22.05
CA TRP A 65 -22.23 -5.74 22.22
C TRP A 65 -21.60 -6.85 23.06
N GLU A 66 -20.32 -7.17 22.86
CA GLU A 66 -19.64 -8.23 23.62
C GLU A 66 -19.65 -7.90 25.12
N PHE A 67 -19.29 -6.65 25.44
CA PHE A 67 -19.32 -6.14 26.80
C PHE A 67 -20.74 -6.16 27.39
N ALA A 68 -21.72 -5.57 26.70
CA ALA A 68 -23.10 -5.48 27.19
C ALA A 68 -23.72 -6.88 27.35
N PHE A 69 -23.46 -7.79 26.41
CA PHE A 69 -23.97 -9.16 26.47
C PHE A 69 -23.38 -9.95 27.64
N GLU A 70 -22.09 -9.79 27.92
CA GLU A 70 -21.43 -10.51 29.01
C GLU A 70 -21.78 -9.93 30.40
N HIS A 71 -21.76 -8.61 30.55
CA HIS A 71 -21.85 -7.95 31.86
C HIS A 71 -23.23 -7.36 32.18
N LEU A 72 -24.03 -7.00 31.17
CA LEU A 72 -25.28 -6.24 31.35
C LEU A 72 -26.54 -7.04 30.92
N SER A 73 -26.39 -8.34 30.68
CA SER A 73 -27.47 -9.25 30.26
C SER A 73 -27.91 -10.18 31.39
N GLY A 74 -29.20 -10.15 31.72
CA GLY A 74 -29.77 -11.06 32.73
C GLY A 74 -29.45 -10.63 34.17
N ASN A 75 -29.45 -11.60 35.11
CA ASN A 75 -29.20 -11.35 36.55
C ASN A 75 -30.04 -10.25 37.21
N GLY A 76 -31.27 -10.05 36.74
CA GLY A 76 -32.19 -9.01 37.23
C GLY A 76 -32.38 -7.85 36.26
N MET A 77 -31.53 -7.75 35.22
CA MET A 77 -31.68 -6.84 34.10
C MET A 77 -32.33 -7.53 32.89
N PRO A 78 -32.92 -6.79 31.94
CA PRO A 78 -33.34 -7.31 30.65
C PRO A 78 -32.20 -8.02 29.91
N LEU A 79 -32.55 -9.04 29.13
CA LEU A 79 -31.58 -9.72 28.28
C LEU A 79 -31.11 -8.79 27.17
N VAL A 80 -29.80 -8.74 26.97
CA VAL A 80 -29.20 -8.13 25.77
C VAL A 80 -29.44 -9.08 24.59
N PRO A 81 -30.00 -8.60 23.47
CA PRO A 81 -30.31 -9.43 22.32
C PRO A 81 -29.04 -9.88 21.58
N ASP A 82 -29.19 -10.73 20.57
CA ASP A 82 -28.08 -11.07 19.67
C ASP A 82 -27.55 -9.82 18.93
N LEU A 83 -26.31 -9.89 18.45
CA LEU A 83 -25.58 -8.76 17.86
C LEU A 83 -26.36 -7.99 16.78
N SER A 84 -27.09 -8.70 15.91
CA SER A 84 -27.85 -8.06 14.83
C SER A 84 -28.98 -7.22 15.38
N ASN A 85 -29.75 -7.78 16.30
CA ASN A 85 -30.84 -7.07 16.96
C ASN A 85 -30.32 -5.95 17.87
N PHE A 86 -29.21 -6.16 18.59
CA PHE A 86 -28.58 -5.12 19.40
C PHE A 86 -28.19 -3.91 18.56
N ASN A 87 -27.56 -4.12 17.40
CA ASN A 87 -27.17 -3.01 16.54
C ASN A 87 -28.40 -2.22 16.06
N ILE A 88 -29.51 -2.88 15.78
CA ILE A 88 -30.76 -2.21 15.39
C ILE A 88 -31.37 -1.45 16.57
N THR A 89 -31.43 -2.06 17.75
CA THR A 89 -32.12 -1.46 18.89
C THR A 89 -31.32 -0.37 19.58
N GLU A 90 -29.99 -0.49 19.65
CA GLU A 90 -29.15 0.38 20.48
C GLU A 90 -28.47 1.52 19.70
N TYR A 91 -28.41 1.47 18.36
CA TYR A 91 -27.95 2.62 17.55
C TYR A 91 -29.09 3.46 16.96
N TYR A 92 -30.30 2.89 16.79
CA TYR A 92 -31.37 3.54 16.03
C TYR A 92 -32.64 3.88 16.83
N SER A 93 -32.90 3.19 17.95
CA SER A 93 -34.17 3.35 18.68
C SER A 93 -34.17 4.58 19.59
N PRO A 94 -35.24 5.40 19.61
CA PRO A 94 -35.38 6.47 20.60
C PRO A 94 -35.62 5.94 22.02
N GLU A 95 -36.10 4.70 22.16
CA GLU A 95 -36.33 4.03 23.45
C GLU A 95 -35.22 3.03 23.79
N ARG A 96 -34.04 3.18 23.17
CA ARG A 96 -32.87 2.31 23.41
C ARG A 96 -32.48 2.27 24.89
N ARG A 97 -31.93 1.14 25.33
CA ARG A 97 -31.45 0.98 26.71
C ARG A 97 -30.07 1.62 26.87
N PHE A 98 -29.19 1.40 25.91
CA PHE A 98 -27.80 1.82 26.02
C PHE A 98 -27.54 3.08 25.20
N LEU A 99 -26.78 4.01 25.79
CA LEU A 99 -26.12 5.06 25.03
C LEU A 99 -24.67 4.60 24.83
N LEU A 100 -24.30 4.40 23.56
CA LEU A 100 -23.03 3.83 23.16
C LEU A 100 -22.13 4.94 22.63
N GLY A 101 -20.87 4.94 23.04
CA GLY A 101 -19.89 5.86 22.48
C GLY A 101 -18.47 5.51 22.87
N ALA A 102 -17.56 6.46 22.68
CA ALA A 102 -16.17 6.34 23.06
C ALA A 102 -15.63 7.69 23.56
N ILE A 103 -14.67 7.61 24.48
CA ILE A 103 -13.83 8.74 24.87
C ILE A 103 -12.49 8.57 24.19
N THR A 104 -12.13 9.55 23.37
CA THR A 104 -10.88 9.60 22.63
C THR A 104 -10.01 10.73 23.18
N TRP A 105 -8.79 10.41 23.59
CA TRP A 105 -7.74 11.39 23.83
C TRP A 105 -6.98 11.62 22.53
N TYR A 106 -6.99 12.86 22.04
CA TYR A 106 -6.20 13.30 20.90
C TYR A 106 -4.94 14.00 21.40
N GLU A 107 -3.78 13.36 21.25
CA GLU A 107 -2.52 13.77 21.87
C GLU A 107 -2.01 15.12 21.37
N GLU A 108 -1.92 15.33 20.05
CA GLU A 108 -1.40 16.59 19.48
C GLU A 108 -2.24 17.82 19.83
N PRO A 109 -3.57 17.85 19.60
CA PRO A 109 -4.38 19.00 20.01
C PRO A 109 -4.62 19.05 21.53
N GLU A 110 -4.18 18.05 22.30
CA GLU A 110 -4.42 17.88 23.73
C GLU A 110 -5.94 17.91 24.08
N VAL A 111 -6.76 17.20 23.30
CA VAL A 111 -8.24 17.23 23.41
C VAL A 111 -8.82 15.90 23.89
N TRP A 112 -9.69 15.96 24.89
CA TRP A 112 -10.59 14.87 25.27
C TRP A 112 -11.93 15.01 24.51
N ALA A 113 -12.29 14.02 23.70
CA ALA A 113 -13.54 14.03 22.93
C ALA A 113 -14.42 12.82 23.27
N TYR A 114 -15.70 13.07 23.53
CA TYR A 114 -16.76 12.08 23.52
C TYR A 114 -17.35 11.98 22.12
N GLU A 115 -17.40 10.76 21.60
CA GLU A 115 -17.79 10.44 20.23
C GLU A 115 -18.82 9.32 20.20
N ILE A 116 -19.72 9.37 19.23
CA ILE A 116 -20.67 8.30 18.92
C ILE A 116 -20.46 7.84 17.48
N SER A 117 -20.93 6.64 17.14
CA SER A 117 -20.79 6.10 15.78
C SER A 117 -21.46 7.01 14.75
N PRO A 118 -20.87 7.23 13.56
CA PRO A 118 -21.41 8.14 12.53
C PRO A 118 -22.87 7.90 12.11
N TYR A 119 -23.34 6.67 12.26
CA TYR A 119 -24.69 6.20 11.92
C TYR A 119 -25.65 6.12 13.12
N ASP A 120 -25.19 6.45 14.34
CA ASP A 120 -26.02 6.50 15.53
C ASP A 120 -27.06 7.65 15.41
N THR A 121 -28.31 7.38 15.76
CA THR A 121 -29.42 8.36 15.70
C THR A 121 -29.75 9.00 17.06
N SER A 122 -28.78 9.06 17.96
CA SER A 122 -28.95 9.65 19.30
C SER A 122 -29.42 11.09 19.20
N THR A 123 -30.43 11.45 20.01
CA THR A 123 -30.90 12.83 20.08
C THR A 123 -29.97 13.69 20.92
N ALA A 124 -30.09 15.02 20.83
CA ALA A 124 -29.36 15.96 21.66
C ALA A 124 -29.50 15.66 23.17
N ASP A 125 -30.69 15.25 23.61
CA ASP A 125 -30.93 14.84 25.01
C ASP A 125 -30.15 13.57 25.39
N MET A 126 -30.05 12.59 24.49
CA MET A 126 -29.27 11.37 24.72
C MET A 126 -27.78 11.68 24.80
N ILE A 127 -27.26 12.44 23.83
CA ILE A 127 -25.87 12.87 23.78
C ILE A 127 -25.52 13.65 25.06
N ALA A 128 -26.35 14.62 25.45
CA ALA A 128 -26.13 15.42 26.65
C ALA A 128 -26.22 14.60 27.95
N THR A 129 -27.04 13.55 27.98
CA THR A 129 -27.10 12.63 29.12
C THR A 129 -25.77 11.88 29.26
N ALA A 130 -25.33 11.21 28.21
CA ALA A 130 -24.07 10.46 28.25
C ALA A 130 -22.85 11.37 28.53
N TYR A 131 -22.79 12.53 27.88
CA TYR A 131 -21.73 13.51 28.10
C TYR A 131 -21.63 13.92 29.58
N ARG A 132 -22.76 14.16 30.26
CA ARG A 132 -22.77 14.55 31.68
C ARG A 132 -22.34 13.42 32.60
N GLU A 133 -22.79 12.19 32.37
CA GLU A 133 -22.37 11.04 33.16
C GLU A 133 -20.86 10.86 33.07
N ILE A 134 -20.30 10.93 31.86
CA ILE A 134 -18.86 10.84 31.59
C ILE A 134 -18.12 12.01 32.26
N ALA A 135 -18.55 13.25 32.02
CA ALA A 135 -17.90 14.43 32.57
C ALA A 135 -17.92 14.45 34.12
N SER A 136 -18.91 13.84 34.74
CA SER A 136 -19.03 13.75 36.20
C SER A 136 -18.24 12.60 36.82
N SER A 137 -17.79 11.63 36.02
CA SER A 137 -17.14 10.38 36.47
C SER A 137 -15.68 10.26 36.00
N ALA A 138 -15.14 11.28 35.32
CA ALA A 138 -13.78 11.27 34.80
C ALA A 138 -12.98 12.52 35.22
N TYR A 139 -11.68 12.34 35.48
CA TYR A 139 -10.81 13.43 35.93
C TYR A 139 -10.67 14.58 34.91
N PHE A 140 -10.76 14.25 33.63
CA PHE A 140 -10.73 15.17 32.50
C PHE A 140 -12.10 15.78 32.18
N GLY A 141 -13.16 15.47 32.93
CA GLY A 141 -14.52 15.85 32.57
C GLY A 141 -14.79 17.34 32.38
N LYS A 142 -13.97 18.22 32.97
CA LYS A 142 -14.03 19.68 32.73
C LYS A 142 -13.48 20.09 31.36
N GLU A 143 -12.58 19.31 30.79
CA GLU A 143 -11.93 19.54 29.49
C GLU A 143 -12.57 18.70 28.37
N LEU A 144 -13.60 17.90 28.69
CA LEU A 144 -14.28 17.05 27.73
C LEU A 144 -15.05 17.88 26.69
N TYR A 145 -14.87 17.57 25.41
CA TYR A 145 -15.70 18.03 24.30
C TYR A 145 -16.57 16.88 23.79
N PHE A 146 -17.67 17.20 23.13
CA PHE A 146 -18.37 16.30 22.23
C PHE A 146 -17.90 16.60 20.80
N HIS A 147 -17.51 15.57 20.06
CA HIS A 147 -17.11 15.68 18.65
C HIS A 147 -18.15 14.98 17.76
N PRO A 148 -18.89 15.72 16.91
CA PRO A 148 -19.83 15.12 15.98
C PRO A 148 -19.09 14.40 14.84
N THR A 149 -19.30 13.10 14.71
CA THR A 149 -18.55 12.23 13.77
C THR A 149 -19.18 12.12 12.38
N SER A 150 -20.30 12.81 12.13
CA SER A 150 -20.97 12.85 10.82
C SER A 150 -21.79 14.11 10.66
N GLN A 151 -22.13 14.49 9.42
CA GLN A 151 -23.01 15.63 9.14
C GLN A 151 -24.39 15.50 9.80
N ALA A 152 -24.89 14.27 9.97
CA ALA A 152 -26.17 14.05 10.63
C ALA A 152 -26.09 14.33 12.14
N ILE A 153 -24.98 13.94 12.78
CA ILE A 153 -24.73 14.20 14.20
C ILE A 153 -24.39 15.68 14.41
N GLU A 154 -23.68 16.31 13.49
CA GLU A 154 -23.39 17.74 13.51
C GLU A 154 -24.69 18.58 13.48
N ALA A 155 -25.66 18.18 12.65
CA ALA A 155 -26.97 18.83 12.63
C ALA A 155 -27.75 18.65 13.94
N GLU A 156 -27.64 17.50 14.62
CA GLU A 156 -28.24 17.30 15.95
C GLU A 156 -27.47 18.07 17.04
N ALA A 157 -26.16 18.27 16.86
CA ALA A 157 -25.31 19.00 17.80
C ALA A 157 -25.73 20.48 17.96
N ASP A 158 -26.37 21.07 16.94
CA ASP A 158 -26.94 22.43 17.00
C ASP A 158 -28.02 22.57 18.10
N ASP A 159 -28.72 21.49 18.46
CA ASP A 159 -29.75 21.46 19.48
C ASP A 159 -29.20 21.09 20.88
N LEU A 160 -27.88 20.90 21.02
CA LEU A 160 -27.26 20.55 22.31
C LEU A 160 -27.38 21.67 23.35
N PRO A 161 -27.63 21.31 24.62
CA PRO A 161 -27.55 22.26 25.73
C PRO A 161 -26.18 22.94 25.83
N SER A 162 -26.14 24.21 26.26
CA SER A 162 -24.92 25.02 26.32
C SER A 162 -23.84 24.52 27.28
N ASP A 163 -24.17 23.57 28.16
CA ASP A 163 -23.20 22.91 29.05
C ASP A 163 -22.43 21.76 28.37
N VAL A 164 -22.85 21.32 27.18
CA VAL A 164 -22.10 20.39 26.33
C VAL A 164 -21.15 21.20 25.46
N LYS A 165 -19.84 21.09 25.70
CA LYS A 165 -18.83 21.71 24.83
C LYS A 165 -18.74 20.91 23.53
N VAL A 166 -18.75 21.56 22.38
CA VAL A 166 -18.62 20.90 21.07
C VAL A 166 -17.30 21.33 20.44
N ILE A 167 -16.58 20.38 19.82
CA ILE A 167 -15.42 20.64 18.95
C ILE A 167 -15.74 20.08 17.57
N THR A 168 -15.55 20.88 16.53
CA THR A 168 -15.77 20.43 15.14
C THR A 168 -14.61 19.57 14.66
N THR A 169 -14.85 18.74 13.64
CA THR A 169 -13.79 17.98 12.98
C THR A 169 -12.69 18.90 12.45
N ASP A 170 -13.05 20.02 11.83
CA ASP A 170 -12.07 20.99 11.33
C ASP A 170 -11.19 21.58 12.45
N GLU A 171 -11.77 21.92 13.61
CA GLU A 171 -11.02 22.45 14.76
C GLU A 171 -10.12 21.40 15.40
N LEU A 172 -10.59 20.15 15.49
CA LEU A 172 -9.84 19.03 16.05
C LEU A 172 -8.64 18.65 15.17
N PHE A 173 -8.85 18.59 13.85
CA PHE A 173 -7.82 18.18 12.89
C PHE A 173 -6.87 19.31 12.50
N ALA A 174 -7.27 20.58 12.65
CA ALA A 174 -6.36 21.73 12.44
C ALA A 174 -5.13 21.70 13.38
N GLY A 175 -5.20 20.97 14.50
CA GLY A 175 -4.10 20.78 15.43
C GLY A 175 -3.24 19.53 15.18
N ILE A 176 -3.63 18.66 14.23
CA ILE A 176 -2.89 17.42 13.92
C ILE A 176 -1.91 17.71 12.80
N THR A 177 -0.64 17.43 13.06
CA THR A 177 0.45 17.64 12.11
C THR A 177 1.08 16.34 11.68
N TYR A 178 1.04 15.27 12.46
CA TYR A 178 1.64 13.97 12.16
C TYR A 178 0.56 12.92 11.84
N GLN A 179 0.85 12.01 10.91
CA GLN A 179 0.04 10.82 10.62
C GLN A 179 0.90 9.59 10.32
N PRO A 180 0.87 8.54 11.16
CA PRO A 180 1.49 7.27 10.83
C PRO A 180 0.65 6.52 9.80
N LEU A 181 1.29 5.92 8.81
CA LEU A 181 0.61 5.18 7.74
C LEU A 181 1.14 3.75 7.64
N ASN A 182 2.46 3.57 7.66
CA ASN A 182 3.12 2.28 7.82
C ASN A 182 4.22 2.42 8.88
N LEU A 183 4.04 1.73 10.00
CA LEU A 183 5.00 1.76 11.11
C LEU A 183 6.26 0.99 10.73
N GLY A 184 7.40 1.41 11.29
CA GLY A 184 8.66 0.72 11.02
C GLY A 184 9.87 1.58 11.28
N SER A 185 11.04 1.04 10.95
CA SER A 185 12.28 1.81 10.98
C SER A 185 13.11 1.46 9.76
N SER A 186 13.82 2.44 9.24
CA SER A 186 14.76 2.26 8.14
C SER A 186 15.91 3.24 8.21
N MET A 187 17.00 2.90 7.53
CA MET A 187 18.11 3.80 7.32
C MET A 187 18.28 4.12 5.84
N GLY A 188 18.40 5.39 5.51
CA GLY A 188 18.54 5.86 4.15
C GLY A 188 19.06 7.29 4.08
N LYS A 189 19.38 7.75 2.87
CA LYS A 189 19.75 9.15 2.64
C LYS A 189 18.48 10.00 2.58
N LEU A 190 18.37 11.06 3.37
CA LEU A 190 17.21 11.94 3.38
C LEU A 190 17.26 12.89 2.17
N VAL A 191 16.26 12.83 1.29
CA VAL A 191 16.19 13.64 0.06
C VAL A 191 14.78 14.22 -0.11
N PHE A 192 14.70 15.44 -0.64
CA PHE A 192 13.43 16.13 -0.89
C PHE A 192 13.09 16.10 -2.37
N TYR A 193 11.85 15.75 -2.70
CA TYR A 193 11.33 15.74 -4.07
C TYR A 193 9.95 16.39 -4.13
N ASP A 194 9.66 17.05 -5.25
CA ASP A 194 8.30 17.47 -5.57
C ASP A 194 7.46 16.23 -5.88
N GLY A 195 6.27 16.11 -5.27
CA GLY A 195 5.40 14.95 -5.43
C GLY A 195 4.90 14.74 -6.86
N ASP A 196 4.87 15.79 -7.68
CA ASP A 196 4.52 15.69 -9.11
C ASP A 196 5.74 15.31 -10.00
N ASP A 197 6.96 15.29 -9.45
CA ASP A 197 8.22 15.03 -10.17
C ASP A 197 9.14 14.05 -9.38
N VAL A 198 8.59 12.88 -9.01
CA VAL A 198 9.27 11.86 -8.19
C VAL A 198 9.59 10.57 -8.97
N ASP A 199 10.19 10.72 -10.15
CA ASP A 199 10.60 9.55 -10.96
C ASP A 199 12.01 9.02 -10.60
N ASP A 200 12.80 9.86 -9.91
CA ASP A 200 14.26 9.76 -9.84
C ASP A 200 14.77 9.43 -8.42
N VAL A 201 14.08 8.53 -7.72
CA VAL A 201 14.38 8.10 -6.34
C VAL A 201 15.12 6.76 -6.28
N ASN A 202 15.74 6.43 -5.15
CA ASN A 202 16.53 5.21 -4.95
C ASN A 202 16.05 4.43 -3.72
N TYR A 203 16.17 3.10 -3.76
CA TYR A 203 15.82 2.20 -2.66
C TYR A 203 16.59 2.44 -1.35
N ARG A 204 17.70 3.18 -1.40
CA ARG A 204 18.49 3.63 -0.24
C ARG A 204 18.13 5.03 0.26
N GLU A 205 17.08 5.66 -0.27
CA GLU A 205 16.65 7.02 0.10
C GLU A 205 15.42 7.00 1.01
N ILE A 206 15.38 7.92 1.95
CA ILE A 206 14.16 8.30 2.67
C ILE A 206 13.70 9.62 2.06
N VAL A 207 12.51 9.63 1.47
CA VAL A 207 12.04 10.78 0.68
C VAL A 207 11.07 11.64 1.48
N VAL A 208 11.26 12.95 1.41
CA VAL A 208 10.31 13.96 1.90
C VAL A 208 9.64 14.59 0.69
N LEU A 209 8.32 14.51 0.62
CA LEU A 209 7.50 14.97 -0.50
C LEU A 209 6.54 16.07 -0.05
N ASP A 210 6.32 17.09 -0.87
CA ASP A 210 5.35 18.16 -0.59
C ASP A 210 3.89 17.70 -0.77
N ALA A 211 3.67 16.72 -1.64
CA ALA A 211 2.38 16.10 -1.91
C ALA A 211 2.48 14.58 -2.02
N VAL A 212 1.32 13.90 -2.01
CA VAL A 212 1.24 12.46 -2.27
C VAL A 212 1.41 12.22 -3.77
N PRO A 213 2.44 11.48 -4.21
CA PRO A 213 2.63 11.20 -5.63
C PRO A 213 1.62 10.16 -6.11
N ASN A 214 1.39 10.12 -7.43
CA ASN A 214 0.53 9.09 -8.02
C ASN A 214 1.18 7.69 -7.92
N ASP A 215 2.50 7.63 -8.04
CA ASP A 215 3.29 6.40 -7.97
C ASP A 215 4.74 6.75 -7.57
N ILE A 216 5.49 5.76 -7.06
CA ILE A 216 6.89 5.94 -6.68
C ILE A 216 7.66 4.62 -6.75
N ALA A 217 8.93 4.68 -7.18
CA ALA A 217 9.85 3.55 -7.08
C ALA A 217 10.09 3.16 -5.62
N VAL A 218 10.70 1.99 -5.38
CA VAL A 218 11.05 1.58 -4.02
C VAL A 218 12.03 2.56 -3.38
N VAL A 219 11.75 2.92 -2.13
CA VAL A 219 12.51 3.84 -1.27
C VAL A 219 12.56 3.26 0.14
N ALA A 220 13.57 3.63 0.93
CA ALA A 220 13.72 3.15 2.30
C ALA A 220 12.67 3.73 3.25
N GLY A 221 12.05 4.86 2.94
CA GLY A 221 10.95 5.44 3.72
C GLY A 221 10.33 6.66 3.07
N ILE A 222 9.11 7.02 3.47
CA ILE A 222 8.34 8.12 2.90
C ILE A 222 7.81 9.05 4.01
N ILE A 223 7.98 10.35 3.81
CA ILE A 223 7.37 11.43 4.60
C ILE A 223 6.64 12.38 3.64
N THR A 224 5.31 12.47 3.70
CA THR A 224 4.53 13.42 2.87
C THR A 224 4.05 14.64 3.65
N ALA A 225 4.10 15.84 3.05
CA ALA A 225 3.58 17.07 3.67
C ALA A 225 2.05 17.20 3.60
N THR A 226 1.37 16.15 3.18
CA THR A 226 -0.08 16.05 3.10
C THR A 226 -0.53 14.70 3.64
N PHE A 227 -1.69 14.69 4.32
CA PHE A 227 -2.29 13.46 4.80
C PHE A 227 -2.70 12.55 3.66
N GLN A 228 -2.60 11.25 3.93
CA GLN A 228 -2.98 10.20 3.00
C GLN A 228 -4.23 9.48 3.52
N THR A 229 -4.98 8.87 2.60
CA THR A 229 -5.93 7.84 3.00
C THR A 229 -5.16 6.58 3.40
N PRO A 230 -5.60 5.80 4.41
CA PRO A 230 -4.90 4.57 4.82
C PRO A 230 -4.73 3.55 3.67
N LEU A 231 -5.65 3.55 2.70
CA LEU A 231 -5.63 2.73 1.49
C LEU A 231 -5.03 3.44 0.27
N SER A 232 -4.24 4.51 0.47
CA SER A 232 -3.53 5.15 -0.63
C SER A 232 -2.61 4.13 -1.32
N HIS A 233 -2.47 4.24 -2.64
CA HIS A 233 -1.59 3.36 -3.41
C HIS A 233 -0.16 3.35 -2.84
N ILE A 234 0.33 4.52 -2.42
CA ILE A 234 1.65 4.70 -1.80
C ILE A 234 1.77 3.98 -0.45
N ASN A 235 0.73 4.00 0.39
CA ASN A 235 0.77 3.29 1.66
C ASN A 235 0.74 1.77 1.46
N VAL A 236 -0.06 1.28 0.52
CA VAL A 236 -0.09 -0.16 0.17
C VAL A 236 1.27 -0.62 -0.34
N LEU A 237 1.95 0.19 -1.18
CA LEU A 237 3.32 -0.11 -1.61
C LEU A 237 4.28 -0.19 -0.42
N SER A 238 4.19 0.76 0.51
CA SER A 238 5.04 0.80 1.71
C SER A 238 4.82 -0.41 2.61
N GLN A 239 3.57 -0.84 2.81
CA GLN A 239 3.22 -2.06 3.54
C GLN A 239 3.80 -3.31 2.88
N ASN A 240 3.63 -3.45 1.56
CA ASN A 240 4.16 -4.58 0.80
C ASN A 240 5.69 -4.66 0.84
N ARG A 241 6.36 -3.51 0.87
CA ARG A 241 7.83 -3.40 0.90
C ARG A 241 8.41 -3.47 2.32
N GLY A 242 7.57 -3.29 3.35
CA GLY A 242 8.01 -3.23 4.75
C GLY A 242 8.72 -1.92 5.12
N THR A 243 8.47 -0.83 4.41
CA THR A 243 9.18 0.46 4.56
C THR A 243 8.33 1.47 5.33
N PRO A 244 8.88 2.25 6.27
CA PRO A 244 8.12 3.24 7.02
C PRO A 244 7.48 4.30 6.12
N ASN A 245 6.22 4.66 6.42
CA ASN A 245 5.47 5.71 5.73
C ASN A 245 4.72 6.56 6.76
N MET A 246 4.84 7.88 6.65
CA MET A 246 4.13 8.84 7.45
C MET A 246 3.77 10.08 6.63
N ALA A 247 2.78 10.83 7.10
CA ALA A 247 2.57 12.20 6.69
C ALA A 247 2.89 13.13 7.85
N MET A 248 3.46 14.29 7.54
CA MET A 248 3.65 15.38 8.48
C MET A 248 3.42 16.70 7.76
N THR A 249 2.35 17.42 8.08
CA THR A 249 1.88 18.59 7.29
C THR A 249 2.90 19.73 7.20
N THR A 250 3.86 19.77 8.12
CA THR A 250 4.97 20.73 8.15
C THR A 250 6.27 20.18 7.56
N ALA A 251 6.33 18.92 7.14
CA ALA A 251 7.56 18.22 6.76
C ALA A 251 8.38 18.94 5.69
N TRP A 252 7.70 19.58 4.74
CA TRP A 252 8.38 20.28 3.65
C TRP A 252 9.25 21.44 4.12
N ASP A 253 8.80 22.19 5.12
CA ASP A 253 9.47 23.38 5.64
C ASP A 253 10.10 23.15 7.03
N ASP A 254 10.13 21.91 7.51
CA ASP A 254 10.62 21.56 8.83
C ASP A 254 12.14 21.79 8.96
N GLU A 255 12.55 22.56 9.98
CA GLU A 255 13.94 22.95 10.16
C GLU A 255 14.87 21.76 10.49
N GLU A 256 14.36 20.73 11.18
CA GLU A 256 15.13 19.53 11.54
C GLU A 256 15.34 18.64 10.32
N LEU A 257 14.28 18.36 9.56
CA LEU A 257 14.37 17.59 8.31
C LEU A 257 15.27 18.30 7.30
N ARG A 258 15.14 19.62 7.13
CA ARG A 258 16.01 20.40 6.23
C ARG A 258 17.47 20.41 6.66
N ALA A 259 17.76 20.36 7.97
CA ALA A 259 19.14 20.26 8.46
C ALA A 259 19.78 18.88 8.21
N LEU A 260 18.96 17.87 7.90
CA LEU A 260 19.35 16.51 7.58
C LEU A 260 19.31 16.20 6.07
N GLU A 261 18.92 17.17 5.24
CA GLU A 261 18.91 17.03 3.78
C GLU A 261 20.30 16.59 3.27
N ASP A 262 20.29 15.62 2.36
CA ASP A 262 21.46 14.93 1.80
C ASP A 262 22.30 14.08 2.77
N LYS A 263 21.85 13.89 4.02
CA LYS A 263 22.55 13.06 5.01
C LYS A 263 21.93 11.68 5.14
N TRP A 264 22.73 10.74 5.63
CA TRP A 264 22.22 9.44 6.05
C TRP A 264 21.51 9.58 7.39
N VAL A 265 20.30 9.04 7.47
CA VAL A 265 19.45 9.12 8.65
C VAL A 265 18.86 7.75 8.99
N GLU A 266 18.55 7.55 10.27
CA GLU A 266 17.62 6.53 10.74
C GLU A 266 16.27 7.22 10.96
N LEU A 267 15.22 6.73 10.28
CA LEU A 267 13.84 7.12 10.50
C LEU A 267 13.12 5.99 11.24
N THR A 268 12.42 6.31 12.31
CA THR A 268 11.47 5.43 12.98
C THR A 268 10.10 6.09 12.99
N VAL A 269 9.11 5.42 12.41
CA VAL A 269 7.70 5.82 12.41
C VAL A 269 6.98 4.99 13.46
N GLY A 270 6.57 5.65 14.54
CA GLY A 270 5.78 5.10 15.64
C GLY A 270 4.29 5.43 15.50
N ALA A 271 3.46 4.84 16.36
CA ALA A 271 2.00 5.03 16.31
C ALA A 271 1.55 6.44 16.73
N PHE A 272 2.42 7.17 17.43
CA PHE A 272 2.10 8.46 18.05
C PHE A 272 3.11 9.53 17.66
N ASP A 273 4.37 9.13 17.51
CA ASP A 273 5.49 9.99 17.16
C ASP A 273 6.33 9.37 16.04
N TYR A 274 7.30 10.16 15.60
CA TYR A 274 8.41 9.66 14.79
C TYR A 274 9.72 10.14 15.41
N SER A 275 10.81 9.47 15.07
CA SER A 275 12.15 9.98 15.34
C SER A 275 13.01 9.91 14.10
N ILE A 276 13.85 10.92 13.91
CA ILE A 276 14.82 10.96 12.84
C ILE A 276 16.17 11.41 13.42
N ARG A 277 17.25 10.73 13.05
CA ARG A 277 18.60 11.12 13.49
C ARG A 277 19.63 10.85 12.43
N GLU A 278 20.66 11.69 12.38
CA GLU A 278 21.82 11.47 11.53
C GLU A 278 22.55 10.18 11.93
N VAL A 279 22.93 9.38 10.93
CA VAL A 279 23.79 8.19 11.04
C VAL A 279 24.94 8.28 10.04
N THR A 280 25.95 7.43 10.20
CA THR A 280 26.99 7.30 9.19
C THR A 280 26.52 6.40 8.04
N GLN A 281 27.09 6.61 6.84
CA GLN A 281 26.83 5.73 5.69
C GLN A 281 27.12 4.25 6.02
N ALA A 282 28.20 3.98 6.76
CA ALA A 282 28.57 2.61 7.13
C ALA A 282 27.54 1.93 8.06
N GLU A 283 26.87 2.71 8.92
CA GLU A 283 25.76 2.19 9.73
C GLU A 283 24.54 1.88 8.86
N ALA A 284 24.20 2.78 7.92
CA ALA A 284 23.11 2.55 6.98
C ALA A 284 23.38 1.35 6.04
N ASP A 285 24.61 1.18 5.56
CA ASP A 285 25.04 0.03 4.76
C ASP A 285 24.87 -1.27 5.54
N LYS A 286 25.34 -1.28 6.80
CA LYS A 286 25.20 -2.45 7.66
C LYS A 286 23.73 -2.77 7.95
N TRP A 287 22.92 -1.73 8.23
CA TRP A 287 21.48 -1.91 8.47
C TRP A 287 20.80 -2.50 7.23
N TRP A 288 21.12 -1.99 6.05
CA TRP A 288 20.64 -2.54 4.78
C TRP A 288 21.01 -4.01 4.61
N ASP A 289 22.27 -4.38 4.82
CA ASP A 289 22.72 -5.77 4.70
C ASP A 289 22.01 -6.71 5.68
N ASP A 290 21.67 -6.22 6.87
CA ASP A 290 21.00 -7.00 7.93
C ASP A 290 19.46 -7.06 7.76
N ASN A 291 18.83 -6.11 7.06
CA ASN A 291 17.37 -5.94 7.02
C ASN A 291 16.74 -5.95 5.61
N ARG A 292 17.55 -5.93 4.54
CA ARG A 292 17.02 -6.04 3.17
C ARG A 292 16.22 -7.34 2.99
N PRO A 293 15.24 -7.37 2.08
CA PRO A 293 14.50 -8.58 1.77
C PRO A 293 15.42 -9.76 1.44
N ASP A 294 14.96 -10.97 1.75
CA ASP A 294 15.62 -12.18 1.28
C ASP A 294 15.71 -12.15 -0.25
N ALA A 295 16.89 -12.50 -0.77
CA ALA A 295 17.09 -12.57 -2.21
C ALA A 295 16.10 -13.55 -2.83
N LEU A 296 15.36 -13.10 -3.83
CA LEU A 296 14.39 -13.94 -4.52
C LEU A 296 15.12 -14.87 -5.48
N ASP A 297 14.86 -16.17 -5.33
CA ASP A 297 15.36 -17.19 -6.25
C ASP A 297 14.51 -17.20 -7.51
N VAL A 298 15.03 -16.56 -8.56
CA VAL A 298 14.39 -16.54 -9.88
C VAL A 298 15.00 -17.62 -10.75
N THR A 299 14.15 -18.50 -11.27
CA THR A 299 14.58 -19.50 -12.25
C THR A 299 15.18 -18.80 -13.48
N PRO A 300 16.43 -19.14 -13.86
CA PRO A 300 17.08 -18.55 -15.03
C PRO A 300 16.29 -18.76 -16.32
N MET A 301 16.54 -17.90 -17.31
CA MET A 301 15.96 -18.02 -18.65
C MET A 301 16.10 -19.45 -19.22
N ASP A 302 14.99 -20.03 -19.69
CA ASP A 302 15.02 -21.26 -20.48
C ASP A 302 15.21 -20.91 -21.96
N LEU A 303 16.46 -21.04 -22.41
CA LEU A 303 16.88 -20.77 -23.78
C LEU A 303 16.68 -21.98 -24.72
N THR A 304 16.12 -23.09 -24.25
CA THR A 304 15.89 -24.28 -25.07
C THR A 304 14.63 -24.19 -25.92
N VAL A 305 13.71 -23.28 -25.58
CA VAL A 305 12.47 -23.04 -26.32
C VAL A 305 12.68 -21.91 -27.31
N THR A 306 12.57 -22.22 -28.61
CA THR A 306 12.82 -21.26 -29.70
C THR A 306 11.60 -20.96 -30.56
N ASP A 307 10.53 -21.75 -30.44
CA ASP A 307 9.35 -21.60 -31.29
C ASP A 307 8.36 -20.58 -30.70
N PHE A 308 7.73 -19.77 -31.56
CA PHE A 308 6.56 -18.99 -31.17
C PHE A 308 5.39 -19.93 -30.88
N ARG A 309 4.69 -19.75 -29.76
CA ARG A 309 3.56 -20.60 -29.37
C ARG A 309 2.29 -19.80 -29.23
N GLN A 310 1.18 -20.33 -29.74
CA GLN A 310 -0.13 -19.79 -29.37
C GLN A 310 -0.29 -19.91 -27.84
N VAL A 311 -1.03 -18.99 -27.23
CA VAL A 311 -1.17 -18.97 -25.77
C VAL A 311 -1.76 -20.27 -25.21
N GLU A 312 -2.62 -20.95 -25.96
CA GLU A 312 -3.20 -22.24 -25.63
C GLU A 312 -2.17 -23.39 -25.60
N GLU A 313 -1.01 -23.20 -26.23
CA GLU A 313 0.07 -24.19 -26.38
C GLU A 313 1.30 -23.86 -25.50
N ILE A 314 1.26 -22.76 -24.74
CA ILE A 314 2.36 -22.38 -23.84
C ILE A 314 2.51 -23.39 -22.69
N LEU A 315 1.39 -23.88 -22.15
CA LEU A 315 1.35 -24.73 -20.96
C LEU A 315 1.39 -26.23 -21.31
N ASP A 316 2.31 -26.97 -20.69
CA ASP A 316 2.34 -28.44 -20.74
C ASP A 316 1.39 -29.05 -19.69
N LEU A 317 0.11 -29.09 -20.03
CA LEU A 317 -0.95 -29.67 -19.18
C LEU A 317 -1.05 -31.20 -19.28
N ASP A 318 -0.28 -31.82 -20.19
CA ASP A 318 -0.19 -33.28 -20.27
C ASP A 318 0.73 -33.84 -19.18
N SER A 319 1.77 -33.07 -18.83
CA SER A 319 2.77 -33.46 -17.82
C SER A 319 2.51 -32.87 -16.43
N TYR A 320 1.86 -31.72 -16.34
CA TYR A 320 1.73 -30.94 -15.10
C TYR A 320 0.28 -30.52 -14.83
N ASP A 321 -0.06 -30.24 -13.57
CA ASP A 321 -1.28 -29.50 -13.26
C ASP A 321 -1.14 -28.02 -13.65
N LEU A 322 -2.22 -27.23 -13.54
CA LEU A 322 -2.22 -25.84 -14.02
C LEU A 322 -1.16 -24.97 -13.32
N ALA A 323 -1.01 -25.09 -12.00
CA ALA A 323 -0.09 -24.24 -11.25
C ALA A 323 1.37 -24.60 -11.57
N ASP A 324 1.67 -25.90 -11.64
CA ASP A 324 2.99 -26.38 -12.02
C ASP A 324 3.29 -26.06 -13.50
N ALA A 325 2.33 -26.21 -14.41
CA ALA A 325 2.51 -25.91 -15.82
C ALA A 325 2.83 -24.42 -16.06
N ILE A 326 2.17 -23.51 -15.34
CA ILE A 326 2.50 -22.07 -15.37
C ILE A 326 3.94 -21.88 -14.91
N THR A 327 4.30 -22.44 -13.75
CA THR A 327 5.65 -22.32 -13.16
C THR A 327 6.74 -22.82 -14.11
N GLN A 328 6.51 -23.95 -14.81
CA GLN A 328 7.46 -24.49 -15.78
C GLN A 328 7.56 -23.66 -17.07
N ALA A 329 6.52 -22.90 -17.42
CA ALA A 329 6.51 -22.06 -18.62
C ALA A 329 7.16 -20.69 -18.41
N VAL A 330 7.13 -20.14 -17.18
CA VAL A 330 7.68 -18.81 -16.86
C VAL A 330 9.14 -18.61 -17.30
N PRO A 331 10.07 -19.57 -17.13
CA PRO A 331 11.45 -19.40 -17.57
C PRO A 331 11.61 -19.14 -19.08
N ALA A 332 10.68 -19.65 -19.91
CA ALA A 332 10.73 -19.49 -21.36
C ALA A 332 9.84 -18.34 -21.86
N PHE A 333 8.67 -18.13 -21.26
CA PHE A 333 7.64 -17.21 -21.76
C PHE A 333 7.29 -16.06 -20.80
N GLY A 334 7.84 -16.06 -19.59
CA GLY A 334 7.57 -15.07 -18.55
C GLY A 334 6.19 -15.16 -17.92
N GLY A 335 6.00 -14.43 -16.82
CA GLY A 335 4.78 -14.48 -15.99
C GLY A 335 3.50 -14.22 -16.77
N LYS A 336 3.42 -13.11 -17.49
CA LYS A 336 2.19 -12.67 -18.19
C LYS A 336 1.75 -13.64 -19.29
N ALA A 337 2.65 -14.08 -20.15
CA ALA A 337 2.30 -14.99 -21.24
C ALA A 337 1.88 -16.38 -20.70
N SER A 338 2.57 -16.88 -19.68
CA SER A 338 2.21 -18.14 -19.01
C SER A 338 0.85 -18.08 -18.32
N HIS A 339 0.56 -17.01 -17.58
CA HIS A 339 -0.76 -16.81 -16.98
C HIS A 339 -1.86 -16.59 -18.03
N PHE A 340 -1.56 -15.92 -19.14
CA PHE A 340 -2.51 -15.77 -20.25
C PHE A 340 -2.87 -17.13 -20.87
N GLY A 341 -1.90 -18.04 -21.01
CA GLY A 341 -2.17 -19.43 -21.41
C GLY A 341 -3.09 -20.13 -20.42
N GLY A 342 -2.93 -19.89 -19.11
CA GLY A 342 -3.87 -20.39 -18.10
C GLY A 342 -5.26 -19.80 -18.25
N MET A 343 -5.36 -18.49 -18.52
CA MET A 343 -6.63 -17.78 -18.73
C MET A 343 -7.39 -18.32 -19.95
N SER A 344 -6.69 -18.71 -21.02
CA SER A 344 -7.35 -19.31 -22.20
C SER A 344 -8.11 -20.62 -21.90
N LEU A 345 -7.82 -21.28 -20.76
CA LEU A 345 -8.53 -22.49 -20.34
C LEU A 345 -9.92 -22.23 -19.77
N ILE A 346 -10.25 -20.96 -19.44
CA ILE A 346 -11.60 -20.58 -18.99
C ILE A 346 -12.59 -20.74 -20.15
N GLY A 347 -12.13 -20.61 -21.39
CA GLY A 347 -12.94 -20.73 -22.60
C GLY A 347 -13.88 -19.55 -22.81
N ASP A 348 -15.01 -19.79 -23.48
CA ASP A 348 -15.93 -18.76 -23.97
C ASP A 348 -16.57 -17.89 -22.86
N ASP A 349 -16.50 -18.32 -21.59
CA ASP A 349 -17.00 -17.55 -20.44
C ASP A 349 -16.18 -16.26 -20.20
N VAL A 350 -14.90 -16.27 -20.57
CA VAL A 350 -14.02 -15.09 -20.54
C VAL A 350 -13.37 -14.95 -21.92
N PRO A 351 -13.93 -14.12 -22.82
CA PRO A 351 -13.39 -13.98 -24.16
C PRO A 351 -11.98 -13.40 -24.10
N HIS A 352 -11.04 -14.08 -24.73
CA HIS A 352 -9.66 -13.61 -24.89
C HIS A 352 -9.34 -13.44 -26.38
N PRO A 353 -8.58 -12.41 -26.77
CA PRO A 353 -8.12 -12.28 -28.14
C PRO A 353 -7.15 -13.41 -28.51
N PRO A 354 -7.07 -13.81 -29.79
CA PRO A 354 -5.96 -14.60 -30.30
C PRO A 354 -4.64 -13.93 -29.95
N ALA A 355 -3.71 -14.72 -29.41
CA ALA A 355 -2.44 -14.23 -28.90
C ALA A 355 -1.38 -15.33 -28.98
N PHE A 356 -0.11 -14.93 -29.03
CA PHE A 356 1.02 -15.86 -29.00
C PHE A 356 2.17 -15.31 -28.15
N GLY A 357 3.00 -16.22 -27.65
CA GLY A 357 4.23 -15.92 -26.93
C GLY A 357 5.45 -16.00 -27.84
N ILE A 358 6.33 -15.01 -27.74
CA ILE A 358 7.71 -15.06 -28.24
C ILE A 358 8.60 -15.42 -27.05
N PRO A 359 9.37 -16.53 -27.12
CA PRO A 359 10.17 -16.98 -25.99
C PRO A 359 11.36 -16.04 -25.72
N VAL A 360 11.82 -16.05 -24.47
CA VAL A 360 12.95 -15.24 -23.98
C VAL A 360 14.26 -15.53 -24.71
N TYR A 361 14.35 -16.67 -25.40
CA TYR A 361 15.45 -17.01 -26.30
C TYR A 361 15.86 -15.86 -27.22
N TYR A 362 14.89 -15.21 -27.88
CA TYR A 362 15.16 -14.13 -28.84
C TYR A 362 15.69 -12.85 -28.18
N TYR A 363 15.27 -12.59 -26.93
CA TYR A 363 15.85 -11.51 -26.13
C TYR A 363 17.33 -11.79 -25.85
N ASN A 364 17.67 -13.00 -25.37
CA ASN A 364 19.05 -13.36 -25.09
C ASN A 364 19.91 -13.34 -26.37
N GLN A 365 19.39 -13.88 -27.47
CA GLN A 365 20.06 -13.85 -28.78
C GLN A 365 20.38 -12.41 -29.19
N PHE A 366 19.41 -11.50 -29.07
CA PHE A 366 19.60 -10.08 -29.37
C PHE A 366 20.68 -9.43 -28.49
N MET A 367 20.66 -9.70 -27.18
CA MET A 367 21.66 -9.19 -26.24
C MET A 367 23.07 -9.72 -26.54
N GLU A 368 23.21 -10.98 -26.92
CA GLU A 368 24.48 -11.60 -27.32
C GLU A 368 25.03 -11.03 -28.63
N GLN A 369 24.21 -10.99 -29.68
CA GLN A 369 24.64 -10.58 -31.02
C GLN A 369 25.07 -9.11 -31.07
N ASN A 370 24.44 -8.26 -30.25
CA ASN A 370 24.77 -6.84 -30.15
C ASN A 370 25.85 -6.53 -29.10
N GLY A 371 26.33 -7.55 -28.37
CA GLY A 371 27.38 -7.38 -27.37
C GLY A 371 26.95 -6.60 -26.13
N PHE A 372 25.66 -6.69 -25.76
CA PHE A 372 25.11 -5.98 -24.60
C PHE A 372 25.40 -6.68 -23.28
N TRP A 373 25.53 -8.02 -23.26
CA TRP A 373 25.88 -8.73 -22.02
C TRP A 373 27.21 -8.27 -21.40
N PRO A 374 28.33 -8.13 -22.16
CA PRO A 374 29.55 -7.56 -21.61
C PRO A 374 29.38 -6.13 -21.06
N ILE A 375 28.51 -5.32 -21.65
CA ILE A 375 28.23 -3.96 -21.15
C ILE A 375 27.49 -4.03 -19.81
N VAL A 376 26.50 -4.91 -19.70
CA VAL A 376 25.77 -5.17 -18.46
C VAL A 376 26.70 -5.69 -17.37
N GLU A 377 27.54 -6.68 -17.67
CA GLU A 377 28.54 -7.22 -16.72
C GLU A 377 29.47 -6.11 -16.20
N ASP A 378 30.02 -5.29 -17.10
CA ASP A 378 30.88 -4.15 -16.74
C ASP A 378 30.13 -3.10 -15.88
N MET A 379 28.84 -2.88 -16.13
CA MET A 379 28.00 -1.98 -15.32
C MET A 379 27.78 -2.54 -13.92
N LEU A 380 27.42 -3.83 -13.82
CA LEU A 380 27.16 -4.50 -12.54
C LEU A 380 28.42 -4.60 -11.68
N ASP A 381 29.61 -4.69 -12.28
CA ASP A 381 30.90 -4.72 -11.57
C ASP A 381 31.43 -3.33 -11.16
N ASP A 382 30.84 -2.22 -11.64
CA ASP A 382 31.30 -0.86 -11.34
C ASP A 382 30.80 -0.39 -9.95
N PRO A 383 31.69 -0.14 -8.96
CA PRO A 383 31.28 0.33 -7.65
C PRO A 383 30.53 1.67 -7.68
N LYS A 384 30.74 2.50 -8.70
CA LYS A 384 29.98 3.74 -8.87
C LYS A 384 28.55 3.48 -9.31
N PHE A 385 28.34 2.52 -10.20
CA PHE A 385 27.00 2.12 -10.62
C PHE A 385 26.21 1.53 -9.44
N GLN A 386 26.87 0.72 -8.60
CA GLN A 386 26.27 0.16 -7.40
C GLN A 386 25.95 1.25 -6.35
N GLY A 387 26.87 2.20 -6.14
CA GLY A 387 26.80 3.15 -5.02
C GLY A 387 26.23 4.53 -5.31
N ASP A 388 26.05 4.92 -6.58
CA ASP A 388 25.61 6.25 -7.00
C ASP A 388 24.40 6.15 -7.95
N ALA A 389 23.23 6.58 -7.45
CA ALA A 389 21.97 6.53 -8.19
C ALA A 389 21.98 7.36 -9.48
N ALA A 390 22.70 8.50 -9.50
CA ALA A 390 22.78 9.35 -10.69
C ALA A 390 23.61 8.66 -11.79
N VAL A 391 24.74 8.04 -11.40
CA VAL A 391 25.55 7.23 -12.32
C VAL A 391 24.75 6.03 -12.83
N ARG A 392 24.05 5.32 -11.93
CA ARG A 392 23.21 4.18 -12.28
C ARG A 392 22.16 4.53 -13.34
N ARG A 393 21.45 5.65 -13.12
CA ARG A 393 20.44 6.17 -14.05
C ARG A 393 21.02 6.49 -15.42
N GLU A 394 22.12 7.24 -15.46
CA GLU A 394 22.79 7.60 -16.72
C GLU A 394 23.19 6.34 -17.51
N ARG A 395 23.81 5.37 -16.84
CA ARG A 395 24.28 4.13 -17.47
C ARG A 395 23.13 3.23 -17.94
N LEU A 396 22.04 3.14 -17.18
CA LEU A 396 20.85 2.42 -17.62
C LEU A 396 20.17 3.11 -18.82
N GLN A 397 20.14 4.44 -18.84
CA GLN A 397 19.62 5.18 -20.00
C GLN A 397 20.49 4.94 -21.24
N GLU A 398 21.82 4.99 -21.12
CA GLU A 398 22.74 4.69 -22.21
C GLU A 398 22.54 3.27 -22.78
N LEU A 399 22.35 2.27 -21.91
CA LEU A 399 22.06 0.89 -22.32
C LEU A 399 20.73 0.79 -23.08
N ARG A 400 19.68 1.46 -22.57
CA ARG A 400 18.36 1.49 -23.21
C ARG A 400 18.41 2.14 -24.59
N ASP A 401 19.04 3.31 -24.70
CA ASP A 401 19.23 4.02 -25.96
C ASP A 401 19.96 3.15 -26.99
N ALA A 402 20.95 2.37 -26.55
CA ALA A 402 21.67 1.43 -27.41
C ALA A 402 20.79 0.25 -27.86
N ILE A 403 19.98 -0.33 -26.96
CA ILE A 403 19.02 -1.40 -27.28
C ILE A 403 18.00 -0.92 -28.31
N GLU A 404 17.46 0.30 -28.14
CA GLU A 404 16.41 0.85 -29.00
C GLU A 404 16.85 1.06 -30.45
N VAL A 405 18.15 1.17 -30.73
CA VAL A 405 18.68 1.38 -32.09
C VAL A 405 19.43 0.17 -32.67
N ALA A 406 19.69 -0.87 -31.88
CA ALA A 406 20.40 -2.06 -32.34
C ALA A 406 19.58 -2.88 -33.35
N PRO A 407 20.22 -3.57 -34.31
CA PRO A 407 19.55 -4.45 -35.25
C PRO A 407 18.99 -5.71 -34.57
N LEU A 408 17.80 -6.14 -35.01
CA LEU A 408 17.29 -7.48 -34.74
C LEU A 408 17.98 -8.52 -35.62
N ASP A 409 17.95 -9.78 -35.20
CA ASP A 409 18.34 -10.90 -36.04
C ASP A 409 17.39 -11.00 -37.25
N ALA A 410 17.95 -11.14 -38.45
CA ALA A 410 17.18 -11.08 -39.70
C ALA A 410 16.21 -12.25 -39.84
N ASP A 411 16.57 -13.44 -39.36
CA ASP A 411 15.71 -14.62 -39.44
C ASP A 411 14.55 -14.49 -38.45
N PHE A 412 14.80 -13.90 -37.27
CA PHE A 412 13.74 -13.55 -36.30
C PHE A 412 12.77 -12.50 -36.85
N GLU A 413 13.30 -11.44 -37.46
CA GLU A 413 12.48 -10.37 -38.05
C GLU A 413 11.60 -10.88 -39.19
N GLU A 414 12.14 -11.71 -40.09
CA GLU A 414 11.34 -12.36 -41.13
C GLU A 414 10.27 -13.27 -40.54
N ALA A 415 10.61 -14.10 -39.54
CA ALA A 415 9.67 -15.03 -38.92
C ALA A 415 8.50 -14.32 -38.21
N ILE A 416 8.74 -13.20 -37.53
CA ILE A 416 7.66 -12.46 -36.86
C ILE A 416 6.75 -11.79 -37.88
N LEU A 417 7.30 -11.18 -38.93
CA LEU A 417 6.50 -10.54 -39.98
C LEU A 417 5.65 -11.55 -40.76
N ASP A 418 6.21 -12.71 -41.10
CA ASP A 418 5.47 -13.79 -41.76
C ASP A 418 4.32 -14.31 -40.89
N LYS A 419 4.54 -14.48 -39.58
CA LYS A 419 3.46 -14.90 -38.67
C LYS A 419 2.37 -13.84 -38.57
N LEU A 420 2.74 -12.56 -38.48
CA LEU A 420 1.78 -11.46 -38.41
C LEU A 420 0.97 -11.33 -39.71
N ASP A 421 1.58 -11.48 -40.89
CA ASP A 421 0.86 -11.49 -42.18
C ASP A 421 -0.08 -12.69 -42.30
N ALA A 422 0.33 -13.87 -41.83
CA ALA A 422 -0.46 -15.09 -41.94
C ALA A 422 -1.68 -15.10 -41.00
N GLU A 423 -1.54 -14.61 -39.77
CA GLU A 423 -2.52 -14.82 -38.70
C GLU A 423 -3.19 -13.52 -38.23
N PHE A 424 -2.54 -12.36 -38.42
CA PHE A 424 -2.96 -11.07 -37.90
C PHE A 424 -2.95 -9.98 -38.99
N ASN A 425 -3.20 -10.36 -40.24
CA ASN A 425 -3.10 -9.45 -41.39
C ASN A 425 -3.91 -8.16 -41.20
N GLY A 426 -3.25 -7.01 -41.39
CA GLY A 426 -3.87 -5.69 -41.31
C GLY A 426 -4.23 -5.24 -39.89
N LEU A 427 -3.80 -5.98 -38.87
CA LEU A 427 -4.03 -5.64 -37.47
C LEU A 427 -2.80 -4.95 -36.87
N ARG A 428 -3.07 -3.91 -36.09
CA ARG A 428 -2.06 -3.32 -35.20
C ARG A 428 -1.86 -4.24 -34.00
N MET A 429 -0.62 -4.59 -33.72
CA MET A 429 -0.28 -5.55 -32.67
C MET A 429 0.21 -4.85 -31.42
N ARG A 430 -0.06 -5.44 -30.25
CA ARG A 430 0.45 -5.05 -28.93
C ARG A 430 1.45 -6.10 -28.48
N PHE A 431 2.67 -5.65 -28.21
CA PHE A 431 3.76 -6.40 -27.61
C PHE A 431 3.81 -6.05 -26.12
N ARG A 432 3.50 -7.02 -25.27
CA ARG A 432 3.53 -6.88 -23.82
C ARG A 432 4.78 -7.53 -23.26
N SER A 433 5.42 -6.84 -22.33
CA SER A 433 6.49 -7.39 -21.50
C SER A 433 6.01 -8.64 -20.76
N SER A 434 6.82 -9.68 -20.74
CA SER A 434 6.56 -10.89 -19.95
C SER A 434 7.91 -11.41 -19.45
N THR A 435 8.33 -10.99 -18.25
CA THR A 435 9.66 -11.39 -17.72
C THR A 435 9.59 -12.70 -16.95
N ASN A 436 10.71 -13.42 -16.85
CA ASN A 436 10.83 -14.59 -15.97
C ASN A 436 10.95 -14.21 -14.48
N ALA A 437 11.01 -12.91 -14.16
CA ALA A 437 10.96 -12.37 -12.80
C ALA A 437 9.60 -11.75 -12.44
N GLU A 438 8.60 -11.83 -13.32
CA GLU A 438 7.27 -11.26 -13.09
C GLU A 438 6.36 -12.29 -12.40
N ASP A 439 5.53 -11.81 -11.48
CA ASP A 439 4.55 -12.62 -10.73
C ASP A 439 5.15 -13.77 -9.91
N ILE A 440 6.40 -13.61 -9.45
CA ILE A 440 7.01 -14.49 -8.45
C ILE A 440 6.54 -14.10 -7.04
N ASN A 441 6.43 -15.07 -6.14
CA ASN A 441 5.99 -14.79 -4.78
C ASN A 441 6.95 -13.80 -4.09
N GLY A 442 6.43 -12.66 -3.65
CA GLY A 442 7.22 -11.59 -3.00
C GLY A 442 7.73 -10.48 -3.94
N PHE A 443 7.54 -10.58 -5.26
CA PHE A 443 7.90 -9.51 -6.21
C PHE A 443 6.81 -9.31 -7.27
N ASN A 444 6.24 -8.11 -7.29
CA ASN A 444 5.25 -7.71 -8.29
C ASN A 444 5.93 -6.86 -9.37
N GLY A 445 5.87 -7.31 -10.62
CA GLY A 445 6.40 -6.58 -11.77
C GLY A 445 5.44 -5.53 -12.37
N ALA A 446 4.27 -5.32 -11.76
CA ALA A 446 3.27 -4.39 -12.25
C ALA A 446 3.81 -2.96 -12.40
N GLY A 447 3.62 -2.38 -13.58
CA GLY A 447 4.05 -1.01 -13.89
C GLY A 447 5.54 -0.82 -14.10
N LEU A 448 6.39 -1.84 -13.93
CA LEU A 448 7.85 -1.71 -14.11
C LEU A 448 8.28 -1.67 -15.57
N TYR A 449 7.56 -2.40 -16.41
CA TYR A 449 7.94 -2.66 -17.80
C TYR A 449 6.98 -2.04 -18.80
N THR A 450 7.50 -1.72 -19.97
CA THR A 450 6.76 -1.07 -21.05
C THR A 450 6.05 -2.12 -21.91
N SER A 451 4.85 -1.79 -22.39
CA SER A 451 4.16 -2.55 -23.44
C SER A 451 3.88 -1.61 -24.61
N LYS A 452 4.32 -1.97 -25.82
CA LYS A 452 4.18 -1.12 -27.02
C LYS A 452 3.40 -1.76 -28.13
N SER A 453 2.81 -0.91 -28.97
CA SER A 453 2.13 -1.38 -30.17
C SER A 453 2.99 -1.16 -31.40
N GLY A 454 3.00 -2.13 -32.30
CA GLY A 454 3.64 -2.05 -33.62
C GLY A 454 2.67 -2.51 -34.70
N ASP A 455 2.77 -1.92 -35.89
CA ASP A 455 1.93 -2.24 -37.04
C ASP A 455 2.82 -2.64 -38.23
N PRO A 456 2.71 -3.89 -38.74
CA PRO A 456 3.50 -4.33 -39.89
C PRO A 456 3.21 -3.52 -41.17
N ASN A 457 2.13 -2.73 -41.21
CA ASN A 457 1.73 -1.91 -42.35
C ASN A 457 1.97 -0.40 -42.14
N ASP A 458 2.41 0.04 -40.96
CA ASP A 458 2.69 1.45 -40.67
C ASP A 458 4.17 1.66 -40.33
N SER A 459 4.90 2.26 -41.26
CA SER A 459 6.32 2.59 -41.08
C SER A 459 6.60 3.58 -39.94
N SER A 460 5.58 4.28 -39.42
CA SER A 460 5.74 5.20 -38.29
C SER A 460 5.69 4.51 -36.93
N ASP A 461 5.11 3.31 -36.85
CA ASP A 461 5.04 2.47 -35.65
C ASP A 461 5.51 1.04 -35.97
N PRO A 462 6.79 0.85 -36.37
CA PRO A 462 7.23 -0.43 -36.91
C PRO A 462 7.38 -1.50 -35.80
N VAL A 463 7.20 -2.77 -36.18
CA VAL A 463 7.19 -3.93 -35.26
C VAL A 463 8.52 -4.10 -34.51
N ASP A 464 9.64 -3.92 -35.21
CA ASP A 464 10.98 -4.01 -34.64
C ASP A 464 11.23 -2.93 -33.57
N GLY A 465 10.74 -1.71 -33.80
CA GLY A 465 10.79 -0.61 -32.82
C GLY A 465 10.01 -0.94 -31.56
N ALA A 466 8.79 -1.48 -31.71
CA ALA A 466 7.98 -1.90 -30.57
C ALA A 466 8.65 -3.02 -29.76
N ILE A 467 9.26 -4.01 -30.41
CA ILE A 467 10.00 -5.10 -29.74
C ILE A 467 11.18 -4.55 -28.94
N ARG A 468 12.01 -3.71 -29.56
CA ARG A 468 13.19 -3.12 -28.92
C ARG A 468 12.85 -2.26 -27.73
N GLU A 469 11.78 -1.47 -27.80
CA GLU A 469 11.35 -0.64 -26.67
C GLU A 469 10.86 -1.49 -25.48
N VAL A 470 10.14 -2.59 -25.75
CA VAL A 470 9.74 -3.54 -24.69
C VAL A 470 10.97 -4.21 -24.08
N TRP A 471 11.94 -4.63 -24.89
CA TRP A 471 13.19 -5.23 -24.39
C TRP A 471 14.06 -4.24 -23.61
N ALA A 472 14.17 -2.99 -24.07
CA ALA A 472 14.87 -1.92 -23.36
C ALA A 472 14.22 -1.66 -21.99
N SER A 473 12.90 -1.81 -21.87
CA SER A 473 12.19 -1.56 -20.62
C SER A 473 12.58 -2.50 -19.48
N LEU A 474 13.20 -3.66 -19.75
CA LEU A 474 13.80 -4.49 -18.70
C LEU A 474 14.81 -3.69 -17.88
N TRP A 475 15.53 -2.77 -18.53
CA TRP A 475 16.57 -1.92 -17.96
C TRP A 475 16.06 -0.52 -17.59
N ASN A 476 14.74 -0.31 -17.51
CA ASN A 476 14.19 0.90 -16.88
C ASN A 476 14.81 1.07 -15.49
N TYR A 477 15.18 2.30 -15.12
CA TYR A 477 15.80 2.59 -13.83
C TYR A 477 14.98 2.02 -12.65
N ARG A 478 13.67 2.27 -12.63
CA ARG A 478 12.74 1.69 -11.65
C ARG A 478 12.73 0.16 -11.66
N ALA A 479 12.73 -0.46 -12.84
CA ALA A 479 12.69 -1.91 -12.95
C ALA A 479 14.00 -2.55 -12.44
N TYR A 480 15.14 -1.91 -12.72
CA TYR A 480 16.43 -2.30 -12.17
C TYR A 480 16.43 -2.19 -10.65
N ASP A 481 16.07 -1.02 -10.10
CA ASP A 481 16.14 -0.75 -8.66
C ASP A 481 15.22 -1.67 -7.85
N GLU A 482 14.03 -2.00 -8.35
CA GLU A 482 13.16 -2.99 -7.72
C GLU A 482 13.81 -4.38 -7.69
N ARG A 483 14.42 -4.81 -8.80
CA ARG A 483 15.13 -6.10 -8.83
C ARG A 483 16.33 -6.12 -7.87
N GLU A 484 17.07 -5.01 -7.80
CA GLU A 484 18.19 -4.84 -6.88
C GLU A 484 17.74 -4.89 -5.42
N TYR A 485 16.63 -4.21 -5.08
CA TYR A 485 16.03 -4.23 -3.74
C TYR A 485 15.70 -5.65 -3.26
N TYR A 486 15.20 -6.50 -4.16
CA TYR A 486 14.88 -7.90 -3.87
C TYR A 486 16.03 -8.88 -4.18
N GLY A 487 17.24 -8.38 -4.45
CA GLY A 487 18.43 -9.21 -4.67
C GLY A 487 18.34 -10.16 -5.87
N ILE A 488 17.55 -9.80 -6.89
CA ILE A 488 17.38 -10.61 -8.11
C ILE A 488 18.63 -10.46 -8.98
N ASP A 489 19.23 -11.58 -9.35
CA ASP A 489 20.37 -11.62 -10.28
C ASP A 489 19.95 -11.14 -11.67
N HIS A 490 20.38 -9.93 -12.03
CA HIS A 490 20.04 -9.26 -13.29
C HIS A 490 20.50 -10.02 -14.54
N LEU A 491 21.51 -10.90 -14.44
CA LEU A 491 22.01 -11.68 -15.58
C LEU A 491 21.14 -12.90 -15.89
N ASN A 492 20.29 -13.33 -14.95
CA ASN A 492 19.37 -14.46 -15.14
C ASN A 492 17.99 -14.04 -15.65
N ILE A 493 17.76 -12.73 -15.82
CA ILE A 493 16.45 -12.19 -16.22
C ILE A 493 16.43 -11.84 -17.70
N GLY A 494 15.33 -12.15 -18.36
CA GLY A 494 15.06 -11.73 -19.72
C GLY A 494 13.61 -11.37 -19.96
N MET A 495 13.35 -10.88 -21.17
CA MET A 495 12.05 -10.37 -21.58
C MET A 495 11.46 -11.22 -22.73
N ALA A 496 10.57 -12.14 -22.39
CA ALA A 496 9.67 -12.73 -23.39
C ALA A 496 8.58 -11.71 -23.75
N LEU A 497 7.84 -11.98 -24.83
CA LEU A 497 6.77 -11.09 -25.31
C LEU A 497 5.45 -11.85 -25.44
N LEU A 498 4.39 -11.28 -24.85
CA LEU A 498 3.01 -11.67 -25.15
C LEU A 498 2.49 -10.75 -26.25
N VAL A 499 2.10 -11.32 -27.39
CA VAL A 499 1.68 -10.58 -28.58
C VAL A 499 0.22 -10.84 -28.88
N HIS A 500 -0.58 -9.77 -28.99
CA HIS A 500 -2.00 -9.85 -29.33
C HIS A 500 -2.46 -8.61 -30.11
N HIS A 501 -3.65 -8.60 -30.68
CA HIS A 501 -4.21 -7.42 -31.32
C HIS A 501 -4.33 -6.23 -30.35
N SER A 502 -3.89 -5.05 -30.76
CA SER A 502 -4.03 -3.81 -30.00
C SER A 502 -5.45 -3.25 -30.16
N PHE A 503 -6.05 -2.76 -29.09
CA PHE A 503 -7.39 -2.16 -29.12
C PHE A 503 -7.30 -0.63 -28.89
N PRO A 504 -7.02 0.17 -29.94
CA PRO A 504 -6.89 1.63 -29.78
C PRO A 504 -8.24 2.34 -29.55
N ASP A 505 -9.35 1.71 -29.93
CA ASP A 505 -10.70 2.30 -29.92
C ASP A 505 -11.56 1.77 -28.75
N GLU A 506 -10.95 1.39 -27.63
CA GLU A 506 -11.67 0.93 -26.43
C GLU A 506 -12.53 2.06 -25.84
N GLU A 507 -13.81 1.80 -25.57
CA GLU A 507 -14.69 2.76 -24.89
C GLU A 507 -14.30 2.94 -23.40
N ALA A 508 -13.77 1.89 -22.77
CA ALA A 508 -13.31 1.89 -21.39
C ALA A 508 -12.28 0.76 -21.16
N ASN A 509 -11.39 0.97 -20.18
CA ASN A 509 -10.48 -0.05 -19.63
C ASN A 509 -10.57 -0.04 -18.10
N GLY A 510 -10.14 -1.13 -17.45
CA GLY A 510 -10.21 -1.25 -16.00
C GLY A 510 -9.46 -2.45 -15.44
N VAL A 511 -9.29 -2.45 -14.12
CA VAL A 511 -8.68 -3.54 -13.33
C VAL A 511 -9.74 -4.04 -12.34
N ALA A 512 -9.88 -5.35 -12.21
CA ALA A 512 -10.74 -5.98 -11.22
C ALA A 512 -9.88 -6.73 -10.20
N ILE A 513 -10.22 -6.57 -8.92
CA ILE A 513 -9.57 -7.26 -7.80
C ILE A 513 -10.65 -8.14 -7.16
N THR A 514 -10.36 -9.43 -6.99
CA THR A 514 -11.35 -10.42 -6.54
C THR A 514 -11.43 -10.56 -5.02
N ALA A 515 -10.49 -9.98 -4.27
CA ALA A 515 -10.43 -9.98 -2.81
C ALA A 515 -9.65 -8.78 -2.30
#